data_AF-A0A0P0W545-F1
#
_entry.id   AF-A0A0P0W545-F1
#
_cell.length_a   1.000
_cell.length_b   1.000
_cell.length_c   1.000
_cell.angle_alpha   90.00
_cell.angle_beta   90.00
_cell.angle_gamma   90.00
#
_symmetry.space_group_name_H-M   'P 1'
#
loop_
_entity.id
_entity.type
_entity.pdbx_description
1 polymer ?
#
loop_
_entity_poly.entity_id
_entity_poly.type
_entity_poly.pdbx_seq_one_letter_code
_entity_poly.pdbx_strand_id
1 'polypeptide(L)' 'QIFFPLGKISEMIYGGLASLVFSGYIIYDTDNIIKRYTYDEYVWAAVSLYLDVINLFLALLRVLRAADN' A
#
# COMPACT_ATOMS: atom_id res chain seq x y z
N GLN A 1 -36.12 7.44 -5.77
CA GLN A 1 -34.83 7.29 -6.46
C GLN A 1 -33.86 8.32 -5.91
N ILE A 2 -32.85 7.87 -5.17
CA ILE A 2 -31.60 8.61 -4.93
C ILE A 2 -30.51 7.59 -5.29
N PHE A 3 -30.28 7.46 -6.59
CA PHE A 3 -29.41 6.47 -7.21
C PHE A 3 -28.21 7.23 -7.79
N PHE A 4 -27.36 7.73 -6.90
CA PHE A 4 -26.02 8.20 -7.25
C PHE A 4 -25.05 7.04 -7.01
N PRO A 5 -24.03 6.81 -7.87
CA PRO A 5 -23.07 5.73 -7.73
C PRO A 5 -22.04 6.04 -6.62
N LEU A 6 -22.52 6.29 -5.40
CA LEU A 6 -21.70 6.53 -4.22
C LEU A 6 -20.78 5.32 -3.94
N GLY A 7 -21.18 4.10 -4.32
CA GLY A 7 -20.34 2.91 -4.19
C GLY A 7 -18.99 3.06 -4.90
N LYS A 8 -18.99 3.41 -6.19
CA LYS A 8 -17.75 3.46 -6.99
C LYS A 8 -16.81 4.58 -6.56
N ILE A 9 -17.32 5.80 -6.42
CA ILE A 9 -16.49 6.95 -6.02
C ILE A 9 -15.95 6.74 -4.60
N SER A 10 -16.76 6.20 -3.68
CA SER A 10 -16.28 5.89 -2.33
C SER A 10 -15.22 4.80 -2.34
N GLU A 11 -15.39 3.70 -3.08
CA GLU A 11 -14.39 2.64 -3.22
C GLU A 11 -13.07 3.16 -3.78
N MET A 12 -13.12 4.04 -4.79
CA MET A 12 -11.92 4.68 -5.36
C MET A 12 -11.21 5.57 -4.32
N ILE A 13 -11.95 6.37 -3.55
CA ILE A 13 -11.38 7.22 -2.49
C ILE A 13 -10.77 6.37 -1.37
N TYR A 14 -11.47 5.33 -0.91
CA TYR A 14 -10.97 4.42 0.13
C TYR A 14 -9.73 3.67 -0.33
N GLY A 15 -9.71 3.15 -1.56
CA GLY A 15 -8.54 2.49 -2.12
C GLY A 15 -7.36 3.44 -2.31
N GLY A 16 -7.61 4.67 -2.78
CA GLY A 16 -6.59 5.70 -2.93
C GLY A 16 -5.97 6.09 -1.59
N LEU A 17 -6.79 6.35 -0.57
CA LEU A 17 -6.32 6.65 0.79
C LEU A 17 -5.54 5.49 1.40
N ALA A 18 -6.01 4.25 1.23
CA ALA A 18 -5.29 3.07 1.69
C ALA A 18 -3.90 2.95 1.02
N SER A 19 -3.81 3.18 -0.30
CA SER A 19 -2.53 3.12 -1.02
C SER A 19 -1.54 4.19 -0.57
N LEU A 20 -2.01 5.39 -0.23
CA LEU A 20 -1.17 6.47 0.31
C LEU A 20 -0.64 6.13 1.70
N VAL A 21 -1.49 5.57 2.57
CA VAL A 21 -1.08 5.14 3.92
C VAL A 21 -0.03 4.02 3.84
N PHE A 22 -0.26 3.01 3.00
CA PHE A 22 0.72 1.94 2.79
C PHE A 22 2.03 2.49 2.22
N SER A 23 1.97 3.39 1.23
CA SER A 23 3.18 4.03 0.68
C SER A 23 3.98 4.78 1.75
N GLY A 24 3.30 5.49 2.65
CA GLY A 24 3.94 6.15 3.80
C GLY A 24 4.56 5.17 4.79
N TYR A 25 3.89 4.04 5.04
CA TYR A 25 4.39 2.98 5.92
C TYR A 25 5.69 2.37 5.38
N ILE A 26 5.74 2.11 4.07
CA ILE A 26 6.93 1.57 3.38
C ILE A 26 8.14 2.50 3.53
N ILE A 27 7.93 3.81 3.36
CA ILE A 27 9.00 4.81 3.53
C ILE A 27 9.51 4.79 4.97
N TYR A 28 8.61 4.72 5.95
CA TYR A 28 8.96 4.66 7.36
C TYR A 28 9.69 3.37 7.74
N ASP A 29 9.21 2.21 7.26
CA ASP A 29 9.84 0.92 7.53
C ASP A 29 11.21 0.83 6.85
N THR A 30 11.35 1.35 5.63
CA THR A 30 12.63 1.45 4.92
C THR A 30 13.63 2.35 5.67
N ASP A 31 13.21 3.50 6.20
CA ASP A 31 14.08 4.39 6.99
C ASP A 31 14.55 3.72 8.29
N ASN A 32 13.66 2.99 8.97
CA ASN A 32 14.02 2.18 10.13
C ASN A 32 14.96 1.05 9.76
N ILE A 33 14.74 0.39 8.62
CA ILE A 33 15.56 -0.72 8.16
C ILE A 33 17.01 -0.25 7.91
N ILE A 34 17.15 0.84 7.16
CA ILE A 34 18.46 1.41 6.78
C ILE A 34 19.23 1.93 7.99
N LYS A 35 18.53 2.44 9.02
CA LYS A 35 19.18 3.02 10.22
C LYS A 35 19.48 2.02 11.34
N ARG A 36 18.79 0.88 11.41
CA ARG A 36 18.87 -0.04 12.56
C ARG A 36 19.42 -1.43 12.27
N TYR A 37 19.39 -1.92 11.03
CA TYR A 37 19.89 -3.26 10.75
C TYR A 37 21.40 -3.26 10.50
N THR A 38 22.11 -4.13 11.20
CA THR A 38 23.51 -4.48 10.94
C THR A 38 23.60 -5.51 9.80
N TYR A 39 24.79 -5.66 9.21
CA TYR A 39 25.07 -6.49 8.03
C TYR A 39 24.69 -7.98 8.13
N ASP A 40 24.27 -8.49 9.29
CA ASP A 40 23.85 -9.90 9.47
C ASP A 40 22.34 -10.12 9.29
N GLU A 41 21.53 -9.06 9.25
CA GLU A 41 20.07 -9.15 9.28
C GLU A 41 19.39 -8.70 7.97
N TYR A 42 20.18 -8.53 6.89
CA TYR A 42 19.71 -8.09 5.58
C TYR A 42 18.63 -8.99 4.96
N VAL A 43 18.63 -10.29 5.27
CA VAL A 43 17.59 -11.22 4.78
C VAL A 43 16.23 -10.85 5.37
N TRP A 44 16.16 -10.54 6.66
CA TRP A 44 14.91 -10.16 7.33
C TRP A 44 14.42 -8.79 6.88
N ALA A 45 15.33 -7.83 6.73
CA ALA A 45 15.06 -6.54 6.14
C ALA A 45 14.46 -6.66 4.72
N ALA A 46 15.06 -7.50 3.86
CA ALA A 46 14.57 -7.72 2.51
C ALA A 46 13.19 -8.40 2.48
N VAL A 47 12.92 -9.34 3.40
CA VAL A 47 11.60 -9.98 3.53
C VAL A 47 10.54 -8.97 3.97
N SER A 48 10.83 -8.09 4.94
CA SER A 48 9.89 -7.04 5.38
C SER A 48 9.52 -6.12 4.22
N LEU A 49 10.54 -5.60 3.51
CA LEU A 49 10.35 -4.72 2.36
C LEU A 49 9.56 -5.40 1.23
N TYR A 50 9.79 -6.69 1.01
CA TYR A 50 9.07 -7.46 -0.01
C TYR A 50 7.56 -7.58 0.31
N LEU A 51 7.21 -7.88 1.56
CA LEU A 51 5.80 -7.97 1.98
C LEU A 51 5.08 -6.63 1.85
N ASP A 52 5.78 -5.56 2.19
CA ASP A 52 5.35 -4.17 2.05
C ASP A 52 5.04 -3.81 0.58
N VAL A 53 5.93 -4.15 -0.35
CA VAL A 53 5.73 -3.95 -1.78
C VAL A 53 4.52 -4.73 -2.32
N ILE A 54 4.30 -5.97 -1.86
CA ILE A 54 3.12 -6.76 -2.24
C ILE A 54 1.83 -6.07 -1.78
N ASN A 55 1.79 -5.59 -0.54
CA ASN A 55 0.61 -4.93 0.02
C ASN A 55 0.25 -3.66 -0.77
N LEU A 56 1.25 -2.85 -1.14
CA LEU A 56 1.05 -1.69 -2.00
C LEU A 56 0.53 -2.09 -3.38
N PHE A 57 1.11 -3.12 -4.01
CA PHE A 57 0.68 -3.60 -5.32
C PHE A 57 -0.79 -4.05 -5.31
N LEU A 58 -1.21 -4.79 -4.28
CA LEU A 58 -2.60 -5.24 -4.14
C LEU A 58 -3.57 -4.08 -3.89
N ALA A 59 -3.16 -3.07 -3.12
CA ALA A 59 -3.95 -1.85 -2.91
C ALA A 59 -4.15 -1.09 -4.23
N LEU A 60 -3.09 -0.93 -5.02
CA LEU A 60 -3.17 -0.31 -6.35
C LEU A 60 -4.05 -1.11 -7.31
N LEU A 61 -3.93 -2.45 -7.32
CA LEU A 61 -4.78 -3.31 -8.14
C LEU A 61 -6.27 -3.17 -7.81
N ARG A 62 -6.62 -3.01 -6.51
CA ARG A 62 -8.01 -2.74 -6.10
C ARG A 62 -8.49 -1.39 -6.61
N VAL A 63 -7.68 -0.34 -6.53
CA VAL A 63 -8.01 0.99 -7.07
C VAL A 63 -8.20 0.94 -8.59
N LEU A 64 -7.29 0.30 -9.31
CA LEU A 64 -7.36 0.17 -10.76
C LEU A 64 -8.59 -0.62 -11.21
N ARG A 65 -8.94 -1.71 -10.52
CA ARG A 65 -10.17 -2.46 -10.80
C ARG A 65 -11.44 -1.65 -10.50
N ALA A 66 -11.43 -0.84 -9.45
CA ALA A 66 -12.56 0.05 -9.14
C ALA A 66 -12.69 1.18 -10.18
N ALA A 67 -11.59 1.60 -10.82
CA ALA A 67 -11.58 2.60 -11.88
C ALA A 67 -11.97 2.05 -13.26
N ASP A 68 -11.68 0.78 -13.53
CA ASP A 68 -11.94 0.10 -14.82
C ASP A 68 -13.38 -0.45 -14.95
N ASN A 69 -14.08 -0.67 -13.82
CA ASN A 69 -15.48 -1.12 -13.81
C ASN A 69 -16.49 0.02 -13.77
#